data_AF-A0A3C0GC15-F1
#
_entry.id   AF-A0A3C0GC15-F1
#
_cell.length_a   1.000
_cell.length_b   1.000
_cell.length_c   1.000
_cell.angle_alpha   90.00
_cell.angle_beta   90.00
_cell.angle_gamma   90.00
#
_symmetry.space_group_name_H-M   'P 1'
#
loop_
_entity.id
_entity.type
_entity.pdbx_description
1 polymer ?
#
loop_
_entity_poly.entity_id
_entity_poly.type
_entity_poly.pdbx_seq_one_letter_code
_entity_poly.pdbx_strand_id
1 'polypeptide(L)'
;MIIREEQIRHIIKNRLIETLRKNVRAQTKRQSRSSSSDDGAVGSLAGIKFTSVPNKKAAQLAMDEFKLWKNGTLKEGEKEAYPILKKYWDDLEGWPEGRWKPTETAWSAAFISYVMKKSGDAFYNSAAHSTYATKALQNRNKLVKDKKSLSGEQHVLFLKGEAEPEIGDVMFYVREGDIKSWMKGGGGQIKSHTDIFIGGGSGIGGNLSDSCTKSSAMKKHTAIIKKINI
;
A
#
# COMPACT_ATOMS: atom_id res chain seq x y z
N MET A 1 -54.94 -19.28 2.20
CA MET A 1 -53.62 -19.78 1.78
C MET A 1 -52.57 -19.19 2.71
N ILE A 2 -52.12 -19.96 3.71
CA ILE A 2 -51.14 -19.48 4.70
C ILE A 2 -49.75 -19.62 4.06
N ILE A 3 -49.14 -18.50 3.71
CA ILE A 3 -47.77 -18.48 3.19
C ILE A 3 -46.84 -18.81 4.36
N ARG A 4 -46.07 -19.89 4.25
CA ARG A 4 -45.12 -20.31 5.29
C ARG A 4 -43.98 -19.31 5.39
N GLU A 5 -43.49 -19.06 6.60
CA GLU A 5 -42.48 -18.04 6.90
C GLU A 5 -41.21 -18.16 6.02
N GLU A 6 -40.81 -19.38 5.67
CA GLU A 6 -39.69 -19.64 4.76
C GLU A 6 -39.92 -19.12 3.35
N GLN A 7 -41.16 -19.18 2.85
CA GLN A 7 -41.52 -18.64 1.54
C GLN A 7 -41.44 -17.11 1.55
N ILE A 8 -41.83 -16.47 2.66
CA ILE A 8 -41.69 -15.02 2.85
C ILE A 8 -40.22 -14.61 2.85
N ARG A 9 -39.36 -15.33 3.59
CA ARG A 9 -37.91 -15.06 3.63
C ARG A 9 -37.27 -15.22 2.23
N HIS A 10 -37.67 -16.23 1.47
CA HIS A 10 -37.18 -16.45 0.12
C HIS A 10 -37.57 -15.31 -0.84
N ILE A 11 -38.82 -14.85 -0.78
CA ILE A 11 -39.32 -13.74 -1.61
C ILE A 11 -38.58 -12.43 -1.28
N ILE A 12 -38.37 -12.13 0.01
CA ILE A 12 -37.64 -10.93 0.44
C ILE A 12 -36.18 -10.98 -0.06
N LYS A 13 -35.50 -12.12 0.09
CA LYS A 13 -34.11 -12.28 -0.35
C LYS A 13 -33.96 -12.06 -1.86
N ASN A 14 -34.87 -12.61 -2.66
CA ASN A 14 -34.83 -12.46 -4.11
C ASN A 14 -35.10 -11.01 -4.55
N ARG A 15 -36.07 -10.31 -3.93
CA ARG A 15 -36.31 -8.88 -4.20
C ARG A 15 -35.13 -7.99 -3.81
N LEU A 16 -34.44 -8.31 -2.72
CA LEU A 16 -33.26 -7.57 -2.29
C LEU A 16 -32.12 -7.73 -3.30
N ILE A 17 -31.87 -8.96 -3.76
CA ILE A 17 -30.84 -9.27 -4.75
C ILE A 17 -31.14 -8.56 -6.09
N GLU A 18 -32.40 -8.54 -6.54
CA GLU A 18 -32.77 -7.83 -7.76
C GLU A 18 -32.57 -6.31 -7.64
N THR A 19 -32.93 -5.73 -6.50
CA THR A 19 -32.73 -4.30 -6.22
C THR A 19 -31.23 -3.96 -6.23
N LEU A 20 -30.41 -4.77 -5.56
CA LEU A 20 -28.95 -4.60 -5.56
C LEU A 20 -28.36 -4.70 -6.98
N ARG A 21 -28.81 -5.67 -7.79
CA ARG A 21 -28.37 -5.81 -9.19
C ARG A 21 -28.76 -4.61 -10.06
N LYS A 22 -29.96 -4.04 -9.86
CA LYS A 22 -30.40 -2.83 -10.58
C LYS A 22 -29.56 -1.61 -10.21
N ASN A 23 -29.24 -1.45 -8.92
CA ASN A 23 -28.42 -0.34 -8.44
C ASN A 23 -26.97 -0.42 -8.96
N VAL A 24 -26.37 -1.61 -8.95
CA VAL A 24 -25.04 -1.83 -9.54
C VAL A 24 -25.04 -1.47 -11.03
N ARG A 25 -26.03 -1.97 -11.81
CA ARG A 25 -26.14 -1.65 -13.24
C ARG A 25 -26.34 -0.16 -13.51
N ALA A 26 -27.14 0.53 -12.70
CA ALA A 26 -27.35 1.97 -12.82
C ALA A 26 -26.06 2.76 -12.52
N GLN A 27 -25.26 2.30 -11.57
CA GLN A 27 -23.96 2.89 -11.22
C GLN A 27 -22.94 2.69 -12.35
N THR A 28 -22.87 1.50 -12.95
CA THR A 28 -22.02 1.22 -14.12
C THR A 28 -22.41 2.07 -15.33
N LYS A 29 -23.72 2.26 -15.57
CA LYS A 29 -24.24 3.04 -16.70
C LYS A 29 -24.07 4.56 -16.51
N ARG A 30 -23.99 5.04 -15.26
CA ARG A 30 -23.62 6.43 -14.94
C ARG A 30 -22.13 6.67 -15.15
N GLN A 31 -21.26 5.71 -14.81
CA GLN A 31 -19.81 5.80 -15.09
C GLN A 31 -19.49 5.78 -16.60
N SER A 32 -20.27 5.06 -17.41
CA SER A 32 -20.03 4.99 -18.86
C SER A 32 -20.52 6.20 -19.66
N ARG A 33 -21.27 7.13 -19.05
CA ARG A 33 -21.85 8.30 -19.74
C ARG A 33 -21.12 9.61 -19.45
N SER A 34 -20.09 9.62 -18.61
CA SER A 34 -19.33 10.82 -18.26
C SER A 34 -17.90 10.87 -18.84
N SER A 35 -17.56 10.03 -19.82
CA SER A 35 -16.23 10.03 -20.45
C SER A 35 -16.27 10.66 -21.83
N SER A 36 -16.32 11.99 -21.88
CA SER A 36 -15.87 12.77 -23.02
C SER A 36 -15.09 13.99 -22.51
N SER A 37 -13.89 13.73 -22.02
CA SER A 37 -12.78 14.67 -21.99
C SER A 37 -11.48 13.87 -21.96
N ASP A 38 -10.56 14.24 -22.84
CA ASP A 38 -9.23 13.67 -22.99
C ASP A 38 -8.35 14.05 -21.77
N ASP A 39 -8.61 13.39 -20.63
CA ASP A 39 -7.94 13.64 -19.36
C ASP A 39 -6.99 12.48 -19.00
N GLY A 40 -5.79 12.47 -19.59
CA GLY A 40 -4.59 11.81 -19.05
C GLY A 40 -4.80 10.45 -18.38
N ALA A 41 -5.39 9.49 -19.12
CA ALA A 41 -5.77 8.18 -18.58
C ALA A 41 -4.55 7.47 -17.95
N VAL A 42 -4.58 7.34 -16.62
CA VAL A 42 -3.68 6.45 -15.90
C VAL A 42 -3.99 5.03 -16.35
N GLY A 43 -3.12 4.42 -17.14
CA GLY A 43 -3.41 3.13 -17.78
C GLY A 43 -3.75 2.02 -16.79
N SER A 44 -4.59 1.09 -17.24
CA SER A 44 -5.18 0.02 -16.42
C SER A 44 -4.37 -1.27 -16.49
N LEU A 45 -4.24 -1.95 -15.35
CA LEU A 45 -3.69 -3.32 -15.27
C LEU A 45 -4.75 -4.41 -15.55
N ALA A 46 -5.94 -4.05 -16.03
CA ALA A 46 -7.01 -4.99 -16.31
C ALA A 46 -6.56 -6.12 -17.25
N GLY A 47 -6.77 -7.37 -16.82
CA GLY A 47 -6.43 -8.57 -17.57
C GLY A 47 -4.93 -8.90 -17.60
N ILE A 48 -4.10 -8.33 -16.72
CA ILE A 48 -2.82 -8.96 -16.37
C ILE A 48 -3.12 -10.23 -15.58
N LYS A 49 -2.48 -11.34 -15.95
CA LYS A 49 -2.47 -12.56 -15.16
C LYS A 49 -1.24 -12.52 -14.26
N PHE A 50 -1.45 -12.69 -12.96
CA PHE A 50 -0.38 -12.75 -11.98
C PHE A 50 -0.81 -13.61 -10.80
N THR A 51 0.17 -14.06 -10.02
CA THR A 51 -0.05 -14.62 -8.69
C THR A 51 0.53 -13.66 -7.67
N SER A 52 -0.19 -13.43 -6.58
CA SER A 52 0.34 -12.61 -5.49
C SER A 52 1.40 -13.38 -4.71
N VAL A 53 2.42 -12.68 -4.21
CA VAL A 53 3.46 -13.25 -3.34
C VAL A 53 3.39 -12.53 -1.99
N PRO A 54 2.55 -13.01 -1.03
CA PRO A 54 2.42 -12.38 0.28
C PRO A 54 3.73 -12.42 1.07
N ASN A 55 3.98 -11.37 1.87
CA ASN A 55 5.16 -11.30 2.72
C ASN A 55 4.77 -11.29 4.22
N LYS A 56 4.32 -12.44 4.70
CA LYS A 56 3.92 -12.62 6.11
C LYS A 56 5.04 -12.30 7.10
N LYS A 57 6.30 -12.54 6.70
CA LYS A 57 7.48 -12.25 7.52
C LYS A 57 7.70 -10.74 7.68
N ALA A 58 7.53 -9.94 6.62
CA ALA A 58 7.58 -8.48 6.71
C ALA A 58 6.49 -7.95 7.65
N ALA A 59 5.25 -8.46 7.56
CA ALA A 59 4.18 -8.08 8.48
C ALA A 59 4.50 -8.44 9.94
N GLN A 60 5.05 -9.63 10.19
CA GLN A 60 5.47 -10.06 11.52
C GLN A 60 6.57 -9.15 12.08
N LEU A 61 7.62 -8.89 11.29
CA LEU A 61 8.69 -7.98 11.67
C LEU A 61 8.17 -6.58 11.98
N ALA A 62 7.26 -6.04 11.17
CA ALA A 62 6.64 -4.74 11.45
C ALA A 62 5.88 -4.75 12.79
N MET A 63 5.15 -5.82 13.11
CA MET A 63 4.48 -5.97 14.41
C MET A 63 5.46 -6.07 15.58
N ASP A 64 6.59 -6.76 15.40
CA ASP A 64 7.61 -6.89 16.43
C ASP A 64 8.34 -5.56 16.67
N GLU A 65 8.63 -4.80 15.62
CA GLU A 65 9.14 -3.43 15.75
C GLU A 65 8.11 -2.52 16.44
N PHE A 66 6.82 -2.62 16.12
CA PHE A 66 5.79 -1.85 16.82
C PHE A 66 5.75 -2.13 18.33
N LYS A 67 5.93 -3.39 18.74
CA LYS A 67 6.07 -3.76 20.16
C LYS A 67 7.37 -3.22 20.76
N LEU A 68 8.47 -3.26 20.02
CA LEU A 68 9.76 -2.69 20.44
C LEU A 68 9.66 -1.19 20.70
N TRP A 69 8.88 -0.49 19.89
CA TRP A 69 8.49 0.92 20.09
C TRP A 69 7.41 1.11 21.18
N LYS A 70 7.28 0.15 22.10
CA LYS A 70 6.31 0.16 23.20
C LYS A 70 4.88 0.44 22.72
N ASN A 71 4.49 -0.17 21.60
CA ASN A 71 3.19 0.03 20.95
C ASN A 71 2.91 1.50 20.57
N GLY A 72 3.94 2.24 20.14
CA GLY A 72 3.85 3.62 19.66
C GLY A 72 4.01 4.70 20.74
N THR A 73 4.29 4.28 21.98
CA THR A 73 4.46 5.19 23.12
C THR A 73 5.89 5.70 23.25
N LEU A 74 6.90 4.90 22.85
CA LEU A 74 8.29 5.34 22.77
C LEU A 74 8.43 6.39 21.68
N LYS A 75 8.99 7.56 21.98
CA LYS A 75 9.21 8.64 21.00
C LYS A 75 10.65 8.67 20.50
N GLU A 76 10.83 9.09 19.26
CA GLU A 76 12.13 9.07 18.58
C GLU A 76 13.20 9.95 19.25
N GLY A 77 12.79 10.94 20.06
CA GLY A 77 13.70 11.76 20.86
C GLY A 77 14.13 11.11 22.18
N GLU A 78 13.53 10.00 22.59
CA GLU A 78 13.92 9.30 23.81
C GLU A 78 15.23 8.52 23.59
N LYS A 79 16.09 8.49 24.60
CA LYS A 79 17.40 7.81 24.55
C LYS A 79 17.28 6.34 24.14
N GLU A 80 16.21 5.67 24.55
CA GLU A 80 15.94 4.27 24.23
C GLU A 80 15.59 4.05 22.74
N ALA A 81 15.11 5.07 22.04
CA ALA A 81 14.78 4.98 20.61
C ALA A 81 16.04 5.02 19.73
N TYR A 82 17.10 5.70 20.19
CA TYR A 82 18.33 5.87 19.43
C TYR A 82 18.93 4.57 18.86
N PRO A 83 19.17 3.49 19.65
CA PRO A 83 19.69 2.24 19.10
C PRO A 83 18.74 1.58 18.08
N ILE A 84 17.43 1.78 18.22
CA ILE A 84 16.43 1.26 17.28
C ILE A 84 16.52 2.02 15.95
N LEU A 85 16.61 3.35 16.00
CA LEU A 85 16.80 4.19 14.81
C LEU A 85 18.11 3.86 14.11
N LYS A 86 19.19 3.76 14.87
CA LYS A 86 20.51 3.39 14.35
C LYS A 86 20.46 2.07 13.58
N LYS A 87 19.78 1.05 14.12
CA LYS A 87 19.56 -0.23 13.43
C LYS A 87 18.89 -0.07 12.05
N TYR A 88 17.92 0.84 11.90
CA TYR A 88 17.26 1.05 10.60
C TYR A 88 18.18 1.73 9.60
N TRP A 89 18.93 2.74 10.04
CA TRP A 89 19.84 3.49 9.17
C TRP A 89 21.09 2.69 8.79
N ASP A 90 21.66 1.91 9.71
CA ASP A 90 22.83 1.06 9.45
C ASP A 90 22.53 -0.05 8.42
N ASP A 91 21.26 -0.45 8.25
CA ASP A 91 20.86 -1.46 7.26
C ASP A 91 20.65 -0.86 5.85
N LEU A 92 20.67 0.48 5.73
CA LEU A 92 20.51 1.22 4.49
C LEU A 92 21.88 1.66 3.94
N GLU A 93 22.20 1.20 2.73
CA GLU A 93 23.46 1.53 2.07
C GLU A 93 23.62 3.05 1.84
N GLY A 94 24.79 3.60 2.17
CA GLY A 94 25.10 5.02 1.96
C GLY A 94 24.50 5.98 3.00
N TRP A 95 23.97 5.47 4.12
CA TRP A 95 23.40 6.26 5.21
C TRP A 95 24.16 6.07 6.53
N PRO A 96 25.43 6.52 6.62
CA PRO A 96 26.16 6.50 7.88
C PRO A 96 25.52 7.42 8.92
N GLU A 97 25.89 7.21 10.18
CA GLU A 97 25.30 7.88 11.34
C GLU A 97 25.29 9.42 11.27
N GLY A 98 26.30 10.03 10.63
CA GLY A 98 26.34 11.48 10.44
C GLY A 98 25.32 12.06 9.45
N ARG A 99 24.55 11.22 8.74
CA ARG A 99 23.53 11.65 7.76
C ARG A 99 22.11 11.70 8.32
N TRP A 100 21.90 11.25 9.54
CA TRP A 100 20.60 11.29 10.18
C TRP A 100 20.75 11.73 11.62
N LYS A 101 19.67 12.28 12.17
CA LYS A 101 19.56 12.59 13.59
C LYS A 101 18.16 12.24 14.07
N PRO A 102 18.03 11.75 15.33
CA PRO A 102 16.72 11.66 15.96
C PRO A 102 15.97 13.00 15.88
N THR A 103 14.66 12.98 15.70
CA THR A 103 13.76 14.17 15.63
C THR A 103 13.94 15.11 14.43
N GLU A 104 15.10 15.15 13.78
CA GLU A 104 15.33 16.00 12.60
C GLU A 104 15.19 15.24 11.28
N THR A 105 15.48 13.93 11.27
CA THR A 105 15.48 13.12 10.05
C THR A 105 14.36 12.09 10.08
N ALA A 106 13.42 12.20 9.15
CA ALA A 106 12.34 11.23 9.00
C ALA A 106 12.87 9.84 8.65
N TRP A 107 12.56 8.85 9.47
CA TRP A 107 13.07 7.47 9.37
C TRP A 107 12.06 6.46 8.85
N SER A 108 10.83 6.89 8.54
CA SER A 108 9.74 6.00 8.12
C SER A 108 10.10 5.13 6.92
N ALA A 109 10.79 5.67 5.91
CA ALA A 109 11.21 4.90 4.73
C ALA A 109 12.39 3.97 5.02
N ALA A 110 13.32 4.36 5.90
CA ALA A 110 14.38 3.49 6.38
C ALA A 110 13.80 2.29 7.15
N PHE A 111 12.78 2.51 7.98
CA PHE A 111 12.03 1.45 8.66
C PHE A 111 11.40 0.44 7.68
N ILE A 112 10.67 0.93 6.66
CA ILE A 112 10.05 0.03 5.66
C ILE A 112 11.13 -0.77 4.93
N SER A 113 12.22 -0.12 4.55
CA SER A 113 13.31 -0.79 3.86
C SER A 113 13.99 -1.86 4.73
N TYR A 114 14.24 -1.56 6.01
CA TYR A 114 14.74 -2.52 6.99
C TYR A 114 13.81 -3.72 7.13
N VAL A 115 12.50 -3.50 7.31
CA VAL A 115 11.51 -4.58 7.46
C VAL A 115 11.49 -5.48 6.22
N MET A 116 11.45 -4.89 5.03
CA MET A 116 11.42 -5.64 3.77
C MET A 116 12.73 -6.41 3.56
N LYS A 117 13.89 -5.78 3.78
CA LYS A 117 15.20 -6.43 3.67
C LYS A 117 15.35 -7.58 4.65
N LYS A 118 15.01 -7.40 5.93
CA LYS A 118 15.06 -8.46 6.96
C LYS A 118 14.05 -9.59 6.70
N SER A 119 12.95 -9.31 6.00
CA SER A 119 12.04 -10.37 5.56
C SER A 119 12.68 -11.30 4.51
N GLY A 120 13.74 -10.84 3.82
CA GLY A 120 14.38 -11.55 2.70
C GLY A 120 13.83 -11.11 1.35
N ASP A 121 13.07 -10.02 1.30
CA ASP A 121 12.53 -9.48 0.06
C ASP A 121 13.57 -8.65 -0.68
N ALA A 122 13.66 -8.82 -2.01
CA ALA A 122 14.45 -7.98 -2.91
C ALA A 122 13.72 -6.65 -3.18
N PHE A 123 13.20 -6.03 -2.12
CA PHE A 123 12.52 -4.75 -2.18
C PHE A 123 13.51 -3.61 -2.42
N TYR A 124 13.03 -2.49 -2.94
CA TYR A 124 13.89 -1.35 -3.24
C TYR A 124 14.27 -0.60 -1.95
N ASN A 125 15.48 -0.86 -1.44
CA ASN A 125 16.03 -0.22 -0.26
C ASN A 125 16.25 1.29 -0.48
N SER A 126 15.65 2.16 0.34
CA SER A 126 15.79 3.62 0.23
C SER A 126 15.35 4.36 1.51
N ALA A 127 15.96 5.52 1.77
CA ALA A 127 15.51 6.49 2.78
C ALA A 127 14.30 7.33 2.36
N ALA A 128 13.74 7.10 1.16
CA ALA A 128 12.60 7.87 0.66
C ALA A 128 11.48 6.96 0.15
N HIS A 129 10.26 7.20 0.64
CA HIS A 129 9.04 6.48 0.22
C HIS A 129 8.81 6.54 -1.29
N SER A 130 9.07 7.72 -1.86
CA SER A 130 8.89 7.98 -3.29
C SER A 130 9.79 7.11 -4.16
N THR A 131 10.99 6.73 -3.71
CA THR A 131 11.93 5.93 -4.52
C THR A 131 11.32 4.59 -4.90
N TYR A 132 10.86 3.82 -3.91
CA TYR A 132 10.33 2.49 -4.17
C TYR A 132 8.92 2.54 -4.78
N ALA A 133 8.12 3.56 -4.45
CA ALA A 133 6.85 3.80 -5.13
C ALA A 133 7.05 4.12 -6.62
N THR A 134 8.03 4.97 -6.96
CA THR A 134 8.38 5.30 -8.35
C THR A 134 8.88 4.06 -9.10
N LYS A 135 9.72 3.22 -8.50
CA LYS A 135 10.15 1.96 -9.13
C LYS A 135 8.98 1.00 -9.39
N ALA A 136 8.05 0.88 -8.44
CA ALA A 136 6.83 0.10 -8.61
C ALA A 136 5.90 0.69 -9.69
N LEU A 137 5.83 2.01 -9.80
CA LEU A 137 5.12 2.72 -10.87
C LEU A 137 5.75 2.46 -12.24
N GLN A 138 7.08 2.45 -12.34
CA GLN A 138 7.77 2.12 -13.59
C GLN A 138 7.43 0.69 -14.05
N ASN A 139 7.41 -0.27 -13.13
CA ASN A 139 6.97 -1.64 -13.42
C ASN A 139 5.51 -1.71 -13.86
N ARG A 140 4.61 -0.96 -13.19
CA ARG A 140 3.22 -0.80 -13.65
C ARG A 140 3.16 -0.29 -15.09
N ASN A 141 3.88 0.79 -15.40
CA ASN A 141 3.83 1.42 -16.71
C ASN A 141 4.34 0.50 -17.83
N LYS A 142 5.36 -0.33 -17.55
CA LYS A 142 5.81 -1.39 -18.46
C LYS A 142 4.68 -2.37 -18.77
N LEU A 143 3.99 -2.87 -17.74
CA LEU A 143 2.87 -3.82 -17.89
C LEU A 143 1.65 -3.24 -18.60
N VAL A 144 1.35 -1.96 -18.34
CA VAL A 144 0.29 -1.23 -19.05
C VAL A 144 0.59 -1.14 -20.55
N LYS A 145 1.85 -0.87 -20.91
CA LYS A 145 2.28 -0.75 -22.30
C LYS A 145 2.33 -2.11 -23.00
N ASP A 146 2.91 -3.10 -22.34
CA ASP A 146 3.02 -4.47 -22.82
C ASP A 146 2.94 -5.44 -21.64
N LYS A 147 1.88 -6.26 -21.64
CA LYS A 147 1.58 -7.23 -20.58
C LYS A 147 2.64 -8.31 -20.42
N LYS A 148 3.52 -8.50 -21.41
CA LYS A 148 4.62 -9.48 -21.41
C LYS A 148 5.99 -8.86 -21.15
N SER A 149 6.05 -7.55 -20.90
CA SER A 149 7.32 -6.81 -20.73
C SER A 149 8.09 -7.14 -19.45
N LEU A 150 7.44 -7.79 -18.48
CA LEU A 150 8.05 -8.27 -17.25
C LEU A 150 7.74 -9.75 -17.07
N SER A 151 8.61 -10.43 -16.34
CA SER A 151 8.44 -11.82 -15.91
C SER A 151 9.00 -12.02 -14.50
N GLY A 152 8.57 -13.09 -13.84
CA GLY A 152 9.04 -13.46 -12.50
C GLY A 152 8.49 -12.54 -11.41
N GLU A 153 9.18 -12.52 -10.28
CA GLU A 153 8.79 -11.70 -9.13
C GLU A 153 9.04 -10.21 -9.37
N GLN A 154 7.98 -9.41 -9.28
CA GLN A 154 8.01 -7.96 -9.50
C GLN A 154 7.26 -7.24 -8.39
N HIS A 155 7.77 -6.08 -7.98
CA HIS A 155 7.01 -5.11 -7.21
C HIS A 155 6.28 -4.17 -8.18
N VAL A 156 4.95 -4.15 -8.10
CA VAL A 156 4.10 -3.38 -9.00
C VAL A 156 3.15 -2.51 -8.19
N LEU A 157 2.97 -1.27 -8.64
CA LEU A 157 2.01 -0.35 -8.04
C LEU A 157 0.60 -0.63 -8.60
N PHE A 158 -0.31 -1.08 -7.75
CA PHE A 158 -1.74 -1.21 -8.04
C PHE A 158 -2.49 -0.04 -7.41
N LEU A 159 -3.37 0.61 -8.17
CA LEU A 159 -4.24 1.63 -7.63
C LEU A 159 -5.30 1.00 -6.74
N LYS A 160 -5.86 1.81 -5.85
CA LYS A 160 -6.97 1.39 -4.99
C LYS A 160 -8.10 0.78 -5.83
N GLY A 161 -8.44 -0.47 -5.53
CA GLY A 161 -9.49 -1.24 -6.23
C GLY A 161 -9.02 -2.06 -7.44
N GLU A 162 -7.75 -1.99 -7.83
CA GLU A 162 -7.20 -2.84 -8.90
C GLU A 162 -6.68 -4.19 -8.41
N ALA A 163 -6.30 -4.27 -7.14
CA ALA A 163 -5.92 -5.50 -6.47
C ALA A 163 -6.32 -5.42 -4.99
N GLU A 164 -6.64 -6.57 -4.41
CA GLU A 164 -6.83 -6.69 -2.97
C GLU A 164 -5.46 -6.75 -2.26
N PRO A 165 -5.31 -6.07 -1.11
CA PRO A 165 -4.10 -6.14 -0.32
C PRO A 165 -3.95 -7.50 0.35
N GLU A 166 -2.71 -7.95 0.48
CA GLU A 166 -2.35 -9.13 1.23
C GLU A 166 -1.33 -8.79 2.30
N ILE A 167 -1.27 -9.62 3.34
CA ILE A 167 -0.36 -9.43 4.47
C ILE A 167 1.07 -9.29 3.95
N GLY A 168 1.74 -8.20 4.32
CA GLY A 168 3.09 -7.85 3.90
C GLY A 168 3.17 -6.86 2.73
N ASP A 169 2.06 -6.57 2.04
CA ASP A 169 2.05 -5.56 0.99
C ASP A 169 2.36 -4.16 1.57
N VAL A 170 2.99 -3.30 0.76
CA VAL A 170 3.34 -1.94 1.15
C VAL A 170 2.21 -1.00 0.73
N MET A 171 1.50 -0.44 1.69
CA MET A 171 0.33 0.42 1.50
C MET A 171 0.79 1.85 1.24
N PHE A 172 0.64 2.36 0.02
CA PHE A 172 1.12 3.67 -0.38
C PHE A 172 0.01 4.74 -0.33
N TYR A 173 0.35 5.91 0.19
CA TYR A 173 -0.50 7.09 0.10
C TYR A 173 0.30 8.36 -0.11
N VAL A 174 -0.28 9.25 -0.90
CA VAL A 174 0.20 10.61 -1.08
C VAL A 174 -0.36 11.45 0.07
N ARG A 175 0.50 12.22 0.76
CA ARG A 175 0.11 13.09 1.87
C ARG A 175 -0.34 14.48 1.41
N GLU A 176 0.09 14.92 0.23
CA GLU A 176 -0.24 16.21 -0.36
C GLU A 176 -0.62 16.03 -1.84
N GLY A 177 -1.77 16.56 -2.27
CA GLY A 177 -2.26 16.36 -3.63
C GLY A 177 -2.91 14.98 -3.85
N ASP A 178 -2.86 14.48 -5.08
CA ASP A 178 -3.54 13.25 -5.48
C ASP A 178 -2.64 12.27 -6.25
N ILE A 179 -3.05 11.00 -6.29
CA ILE A 179 -2.29 9.93 -6.92
C ILE A 179 -2.13 10.11 -8.44
N LYS A 180 -3.11 10.70 -9.14
CA LYS A 180 -3.03 10.90 -10.59
C LYS A 180 -1.97 11.95 -10.91
N SER A 181 -1.96 13.07 -10.18
CA SER A 181 -0.95 14.11 -10.30
C SER A 181 0.46 13.57 -10.00
N TRP A 182 0.61 12.77 -8.94
CA TRP A 182 1.87 12.09 -8.61
C TRP A 182 2.36 11.19 -9.76
N MET A 183 1.46 10.38 -10.34
CA MET A 183 1.82 9.48 -11.45
C MET A 183 2.14 10.23 -12.74
N LYS A 184 1.42 11.32 -13.03
CA LYS A 184 1.67 12.17 -14.21
C LYS A 184 3.08 12.78 -14.17
N GLY A 185 3.59 13.10 -12.97
CA GLY A 185 4.97 13.53 -12.76
C GLY A 185 6.02 12.42 -12.87
N GLY A 186 5.62 11.17 -13.18
CA GLY A 186 6.52 10.00 -13.16
C GLY A 186 6.81 9.48 -11.75
N GLY A 187 6.02 9.89 -10.76
CA GLY A 187 6.27 9.67 -9.34
C GLY A 187 7.11 10.79 -8.71
N GLY A 188 7.91 10.47 -7.68
CA GLY A 188 8.89 11.42 -7.12
C GLY A 188 8.40 12.26 -5.93
N GLN A 189 8.82 13.53 -5.88
CA GLN A 189 9.04 14.35 -4.67
C GLN A 189 7.80 14.77 -3.87
N ILE A 190 6.60 14.37 -4.28
CA ILE A 190 5.41 14.66 -3.48
C ILE A 190 5.51 13.91 -2.16
N LYS A 191 5.21 14.62 -1.06
CA LYS A 191 5.18 14.04 0.27
C LYS A 191 4.27 12.83 0.26
N SER A 192 4.84 11.68 0.57
CA SER A 192 4.19 10.38 0.53
C SER A 192 4.63 9.57 1.73
N HIS A 193 3.86 8.53 2.03
CA HIS A 193 4.15 7.65 3.13
C HIS A 193 3.68 6.25 2.78
N THR A 194 4.26 5.26 3.46
CA THR A 194 3.82 3.89 3.34
C THR A 194 3.84 3.15 4.66
N ASP A 195 2.92 2.21 4.79
CA ASP A 195 2.83 1.28 5.91
C ASP A 195 2.92 -0.16 5.40
N ILE A 196 3.44 -1.09 6.21
CA ILE A 196 3.35 -2.54 5.93
C ILE A 196 1.96 -3.02 6.32
N PHE A 197 1.22 -3.66 5.41
CA PHE A 197 -0.09 -4.21 5.70
C PHE A 197 -0.01 -5.43 6.62
N ILE A 198 -0.73 -5.41 7.73
CA ILE A 198 -0.74 -6.49 8.74
C ILE A 198 -2.09 -7.22 8.83
N GLY A 199 -3.01 -6.94 7.90
CA GLY A 199 -4.37 -7.49 7.92
C GLY A 199 -5.36 -6.65 8.75
N GLY A 200 -6.64 -7.04 8.72
CA GLY A 200 -7.70 -6.37 9.49
C GLY A 200 -7.85 -4.87 9.18
N GLY A 201 -7.52 -4.45 7.94
CA GLY A 201 -7.55 -3.05 7.53
C GLY A 201 -6.42 -2.18 8.07
N SER A 202 -5.48 -2.75 8.83
CA SER A 202 -4.42 -2.04 9.52
C SER A 202 -3.06 -2.19 8.83
N GLY A 203 -2.19 -1.21 9.04
CA GLY A 203 -0.78 -1.29 8.67
C GLY A 203 0.12 -0.74 9.76
N ILE A 204 1.43 -0.97 9.65
CA ILE A 204 2.43 -0.42 10.56
C ILE A 204 3.42 0.42 9.75
N GLY A 205 3.58 1.67 10.17
CA GLY A 205 4.53 2.63 9.60
C GLY A 205 5.44 3.20 10.68
N GLY A 206 6.60 3.71 10.25
CA GLY A 206 7.53 4.44 11.11
C GLY A 206 7.26 5.94 11.12
N ASN A 207 7.85 6.66 12.07
CA ASN A 207 7.83 8.13 12.19
C ASN A 207 6.44 8.78 12.00
N LEU A 208 5.39 8.08 12.40
CA LEU A 208 4.03 8.59 12.47
C LEU A 208 3.77 8.99 13.92
N SER A 209 3.57 10.29 14.18
CA SER A 209 3.55 10.83 15.54
C SER A 209 4.83 10.50 16.32
N ASP A 210 5.97 10.62 15.62
CA ASP A 210 7.33 10.49 16.13
C ASP A 210 7.63 9.11 16.73
N SER A 211 6.94 8.07 16.24
CA SER A 211 7.05 6.69 16.69
C SER A 211 6.69 5.68 15.59
N CYS A 212 6.81 4.39 15.89
CA CYS A 212 6.22 3.32 15.11
C CYS A 212 4.73 3.21 15.45
N THR A 213 3.85 3.31 14.45
CA THR A 213 2.41 3.45 14.68
C THR A 213 1.62 2.44 13.87
N LYS A 214 0.64 1.82 14.53
CA LYS A 214 -0.43 1.06 13.87
C LYS A 214 -1.47 2.01 13.28
N SER A 215 -1.57 2.04 11.96
CA SER A 215 -2.44 2.94 11.20
C SER A 215 -3.68 2.22 10.63
N SER A 216 -4.73 2.97 10.30
CA SER A 216 -5.82 2.49 9.43
C SER A 216 -5.41 2.50 7.94
N ALA A 217 -4.41 1.72 7.56
CA ALA A 217 -3.82 1.73 6.23
C ALA A 217 -4.85 1.55 5.09
N MET A 218 -5.88 0.72 5.29
CA MET A 218 -6.91 0.53 4.26
C MET A 218 -7.77 1.77 3.99
N LYS A 219 -7.95 2.63 5.00
CA LYS A 219 -8.66 3.89 4.81
C LYS A 219 -7.79 4.89 4.06
N LYS A 220 -6.50 4.95 4.39
CA LYS A 220 -5.56 5.98 3.91
C LYS A 220 -4.97 5.71 2.53
N HIS A 221 -4.71 4.45 2.17
CA HIS A 221 -3.99 4.13 0.95
C HIS A 221 -4.69 4.65 -0.31
N THR A 222 -3.87 5.12 -1.25
CA THR A 222 -4.27 5.45 -2.62
C THR A 222 -3.78 4.39 -3.61
N ALA A 223 -2.76 3.62 -3.24
CA ALA A 223 -2.23 2.51 -4.00
C ALA A 223 -1.60 1.45 -3.09
N ILE A 224 -1.28 0.29 -3.66
CA ILE A 224 -0.60 -0.83 -3.02
C ILE A 224 0.63 -1.14 -3.87
N ILE A 225 1.81 -1.20 -3.26
CA ILE A 225 2.99 -1.79 -3.89
C ILE A 225 2.96 -3.26 -3.52
N LYS A 226 2.62 -4.08 -4.53
CA LYS A 226 2.39 -5.51 -4.37
C LYS A 226 3.49 -6.29 -5.04
N LYS A 227 3.99 -7.31 -4.33
CA LYS A 227 4.86 -8.31 -4.95
C LYS A 227 3.99 -9.35 -5.66
N ILE A 228 4.24 -9.52 -6.95
CA ILE A 228 3.52 -10.45 -7.81
C ILE A 228 4.51 -11.30 -8.60
N ASN A 229 4.09 -12.48 -9.02
CA ASN A 229 4.79 -13.29 -9.99
C ASN A 229 3.97 -13.33 -11.30
N ILE A 230 4.61 -12.95 -12.41
CA ILE A 230 4.04 -12.86 -13.76
C ILE A 230 4.72 -13.85 -14.69
#